data_AF-A0A930ESG6-F1
#
_entry.id   AF-A0A930ESG6-F1
#
_cell.length_a   1.000
_cell.length_b   1.000
_cell.length_c   1.000
_cell.angle_alpha   90.00
_cell.angle_beta   90.00
_cell.angle_gamma   90.00
#
_symmetry.space_group_name_H-M   'P 1'
#
loop_
_entity.id
_entity.type
_entity.pdbx_description
1 polymer ?
#
loop_
_entity_poly.entity_id
_entity_poly.type
_entity_poly.pdbx_seq_one_letter_code
_entity_poly.pdbx_strand_id
1 'polypeptide(L)'
;MDCKPIVFHKLKNYNDFQTCSGGKSELVIYNDGLVGICEWLIQGNLQVGNVYESSLYDIWKSEKLSEIIEPSRELFVNTECYDCSKFKECIYGKGICYVRAK
;
A
#
# COMPACT_ATOMS: atom_id res chain seq x y z
N MET A 1 10.56 8.98 7.71
CA MET A 1 11.03 7.69 8.27
C MET A 1 10.50 6.58 7.38
N ASP A 2 11.42 5.80 6.86
CA ASP A 2 11.28 4.87 5.74
C ASP A 2 10.37 3.67 6.07
N CYS A 3 9.18 3.63 5.49
CA CYS A 3 8.37 2.42 5.48
C CYS A 3 8.81 1.58 4.27
N LYS A 4 9.86 0.77 4.45
CA LYS A 4 10.31 -0.17 3.41
C LYS A 4 9.43 -1.43 3.49
N PRO A 5 8.70 -1.80 2.44
CA PRO A 5 7.88 -3.00 2.48
C PRO A 5 8.74 -4.26 2.64
N ILE A 6 8.46 -5.06 3.67
CA ILE A 6 9.13 -6.35 3.88
C ILE A 6 8.49 -7.48 3.08
N VAL A 7 9.39 -8.28 2.50
CA VAL A 7 9.12 -9.51 1.77
C VAL A 7 9.08 -10.68 2.76
N PHE A 8 8.03 -11.51 2.70
CA PHE A 8 7.82 -12.61 3.65
C PHE A 8 8.87 -13.71 3.50
N HIS A 9 9.64 -13.97 4.57
CA HIS A 9 10.73 -14.95 4.67
C HIS A 9 10.33 -16.45 4.73
N LYS A 10 9.15 -16.85 4.25
CA LYS A 10 8.74 -18.27 4.21
C LYS A 10 8.15 -18.60 2.86
N LEU A 11 8.60 -19.73 2.28
CA LEU A 11 8.07 -20.36 1.08
C LEU A 11 6.54 -20.51 1.19
N LYS A 12 5.79 -19.50 0.75
CA LYS A 12 4.35 -19.52 0.56
C LYS A 12 4.08 -19.39 -0.93
N ASN A 13 3.12 -20.16 -1.42
CA ASN A 13 2.72 -20.06 -2.82
C ASN A 13 2.03 -18.72 -3.05
N TYR A 14 2.15 -18.16 -4.25
CA TYR A 14 1.50 -16.91 -4.63
C TYR A 14 -0.02 -16.90 -4.33
N ASN A 15 -0.67 -18.06 -4.47
CA ASN A 15 -2.10 -18.22 -4.20
C ASN A 15 -2.46 -18.18 -2.71
N ASP A 16 -1.49 -18.31 -1.80
CA ASP A 16 -1.72 -18.28 -0.35
C ASP A 16 -1.88 -16.84 0.17
N PHE A 17 -1.60 -15.84 -0.67
CA PHE A 17 -1.74 -14.42 -0.32
C PHE A 17 -3.13 -13.90 -0.67
N GLN A 18 -3.79 -13.35 0.36
CA GLN A 18 -5.00 -12.55 0.19
C GLN A 18 -4.66 -11.28 -0.57
N THR A 19 -5.55 -10.87 -1.48
CA THR A 19 -5.43 -9.62 -2.21
C THR A 19 -5.79 -8.47 -1.28
N CYS A 20 -4.91 -7.48 -1.16
CA CYS A 20 -5.16 -6.23 -0.44
C CYS A 20 -6.04 -5.31 -1.29
N SER A 21 -7.19 -4.92 -0.73
CA SER A 21 -8.12 -3.93 -1.31
C SER A 21 -7.73 -2.49 -0.99
N GLY A 22 -6.96 -2.29 0.08
CA GLY A 22 -6.62 -0.97 0.62
C GLY A 22 -5.99 -0.05 -0.41
N GLY A 23 -6.66 1.08 -0.68
CA GLY A 23 -6.23 2.07 -1.66
C GLY A 23 -6.48 1.70 -3.12
N LYS A 24 -6.84 0.45 -3.43
CA LYS A 24 -7.12 -0.03 -4.80
C LYS A 24 -8.60 -0.05 -5.13
N SER A 25 -9.40 -0.50 -4.18
CA SER A 25 -10.86 -0.60 -4.29
C SER A 25 -11.58 -0.04 -3.08
N GLU A 26 -10.85 0.40 -2.06
CA GLU A 26 -11.40 1.07 -0.88
C GLU A 26 -10.51 2.21 -0.37
N LEU A 27 -11.14 3.17 0.30
CA LEU A 27 -10.50 4.16 1.15
C LEU A 27 -11.23 4.16 2.50
N VAL A 28 -10.52 4.55 3.55
CA VAL A 28 -11.06 4.68 4.90
C VAL A 28 -11.03 6.15 5.29
N ILE A 29 -12.18 6.70 5.65
CA ILE A 29 -12.30 8.05 6.20
C ILE A 29 -12.30 7.93 7.73
N TYR A 30 -11.34 8.58 8.38
CA TYR A 30 -11.22 8.63 9.83
C TYR A 30 -12.14 9.71 10.43
N ASN A 31 -12.27 9.72 11.76
CA ASN A 31 -13.22 10.60 12.46
C ASN A 31 -12.87 12.10 12.40
N ASP A 32 -11.65 12.44 11.98
CA ASP A 32 -11.15 13.80 11.77
C ASP A 32 -11.09 14.20 10.28
N GLY A 33 -11.73 13.40 9.42
CA GLY A 33 -11.77 13.63 7.97
C GLY A 33 -10.51 13.21 7.22
N LEU A 34 -9.43 12.79 7.90
CA LEU A 34 -8.29 12.21 7.23
C LEU A 34 -8.70 10.93 6.49
N VAL A 35 -8.11 10.71 5.33
CA VAL A 35 -8.38 9.54 4.49
C VAL A 35 -7.14 8.68 4.42
N GLY A 36 -7.27 7.39 4.66
CA GLY A 36 -6.20 6.40 4.54
C GLY A 36 -6.63 5.18 3.72
N ILE A 37 -5.71 4.23 3.58
CA ILE A 37 -5.92 3.02 2.76
C ILE A 37 -6.49 1.84 3.56
N CYS A 38 -6.47 1.89 4.90
CA CYS A 38 -6.82 0.75 5.76
C CYS A 38 -7.17 1.22 7.18
N GLU A 39 -8.14 0.55 7.80
CA GLU A 39 -8.66 0.82 9.14
C GLU A 39 -7.66 0.45 10.25
N TRP A 40 -6.69 -0.42 9.96
CA TRP A 40 -5.64 -0.81 10.90
C TRP A 40 -4.44 0.16 10.91
N LEU A 41 -4.40 1.12 9.99
CA LEU A 41 -3.26 2.03 9.77
C LEU A 41 -3.60 3.49 10.10
N ILE A 42 -4.39 3.70 11.15
CA ILE A 42 -4.86 5.03 11.59
C ILE A 42 -3.66 5.97 11.90
N GLN A 43 -2.57 5.40 12.43
CA GLN A 43 -1.34 6.13 12.76
C GLN A 43 -0.24 5.79 11.74
N GLY A 44 0.44 6.79 11.19
CA GLY A 44 1.54 6.59 10.22
C GLY A 44 1.55 7.65 9.12
N ASN A 45 2.26 7.36 8.02
CA ASN A 45 2.40 8.25 6.85
C ASN A 45 1.55 7.80 5.64
N LEU A 46 0.57 6.92 5.84
CA LEU A 46 -0.23 6.29 4.79
C LEU A 46 -1.61 6.96 4.59
N GLN A 47 -1.83 8.14 5.18
CA GLN A 47 -2.98 8.98 4.87
C GLN A 47 -2.78 9.64 3.51
N VAL A 48 -3.80 9.62 2.67
CA VAL A 48 -3.76 10.05 1.27
C VAL A 48 -4.51 11.35 0.99
N GLY A 49 -5.15 11.93 2.00
CA GLY A 49 -5.81 13.24 1.91
C GLY A 49 -6.71 13.54 3.09
N ASN A 50 -7.52 14.59 2.98
CA ASN A 50 -8.57 14.93 3.94
C ASN A 50 -9.84 15.36 3.19
N VAL A 51 -11.00 14.82 3.58
CA VAL A 51 -12.29 15.12 2.93
C VAL A 51 -12.79 16.56 3.16
N TYR A 52 -12.21 17.28 4.12
CA TYR A 52 -12.47 18.71 4.32
C TYR A 52 -11.68 19.60 3.36
N GLU A 53 -10.67 19.06 2.68
CA GLU A 53 -9.75 19.82 1.81
C GLU A 53 -9.89 19.44 0.33
N SER A 54 -10.28 18.20 0.03
CA SER A 54 -10.33 17.69 -1.34
C SER A 54 -11.48 16.71 -1.53
N SER A 55 -11.98 16.61 -2.77
CA SER A 55 -13.01 15.62 -3.10
C SER A 55 -12.44 14.20 -3.00
N LEU A 56 -13.30 13.21 -2.73
CA LEU A 56 -12.88 11.81 -2.74
C LEU A 56 -12.27 11.39 -4.08
N TYR A 57 -12.72 11.97 -5.19
CA TYR A 57 -12.18 11.70 -6.51
C TYR A 57 -10.75 12.21 -6.67
N ASP A 58 -10.45 13.41 -6.17
CA ASP A 58 -9.10 13.98 -6.22
C ASP A 58 -8.16 13.21 -5.29
N ILE A 59 -8.63 12.83 -4.10
CA ILE A 59 -7.88 11.97 -3.17
C ILE A 59 -7.58 10.62 -3.80
N TRP A 60 -8.55 10.01 -4.49
CA TRP A 60 -8.40 8.73 -5.18
C TRP A 60 -7.42 8.80 -6.37
N LYS A 61 -7.29 9.97 -6.99
CA LYS A 61 -6.34 10.20 -8.09
C LYS A 61 -5.01 10.79 -7.64
N SER A 62 -4.79 10.91 -6.33
CA SER A 62 -3.58 11.52 -5.80
C SER A 62 -2.34 10.69 -6.12
N GLU A 63 -1.24 11.38 -6.38
CA GLU A 63 0.09 10.77 -6.54
C GLU A 63 0.46 9.96 -5.29
N LYS A 64 0.14 10.48 -4.10
CA LYS A 64 0.39 9.81 -2.83
C LYS A 64 -0.29 8.44 -2.74
N LEU A 65 -1.54 8.32 -3.19
CA LEU A 65 -2.22 7.02 -3.22
C LEU A 65 -1.55 6.08 -4.24
N SER A 66 -1.22 6.59 -5.42
CA SER A 66 -0.53 5.83 -6.47
C SER A 66 0.81 5.26 -5.98
N GLU A 67 1.63 6.06 -5.30
CA GLU A 67 2.92 5.63 -4.73
C GLU A 67 2.78 4.51 -3.68
N ILE A 68 1.66 4.49 -2.97
CA ILE A 68 1.38 3.48 -1.95
C ILE A 68 0.95 2.14 -2.58
N ILE A 69 0.09 2.17 -3.61
CA ILE A 69 -0.47 0.96 -4.22
C ILE A 69 0.43 0.40 -5.34
N GLU A 70 1.23 1.26 -5.98
CA GLU A 70 2.18 0.93 -7.02
C GLU A 70 3.55 1.55 -6.71
N PRO A 71 4.20 1.15 -5.61
CA PRO A 71 5.48 1.72 -5.22
C PRO A 71 6.56 1.46 -6.27
N SER A 72 7.49 2.40 -6.36
CA SER A 72 8.69 2.24 -7.18
C SER A 72 9.48 1.02 -6.72
N ARG A 73 9.97 0.24 -7.70
CA ARG A 73 10.85 -0.90 -7.45
C ARG A 73 12.13 -0.49 -6.70
N GLU A 74 12.55 0.76 -6.82
CA GLU A 74 13.72 1.29 -6.10
C GLU A 74 13.58 1.25 -4.58
N LEU A 75 12.35 1.21 -4.04
CA LEU A 75 12.11 1.04 -2.60
C LEU A 75 12.49 -0.37 -2.10
N PHE A 76 12.74 -1.30 -3.02
CA PHE A 76 13.02 -2.70 -2.73
C PHE A 76 14.50 -3.07 -2.90
N VAL A 77 15.38 -2.10 -3.19
CA VAL A 77 16.84 -2.34 -3.27
C VAL A 77 17.32 -3.06 -2.01
N ASN A 78 18.16 -4.09 -2.20
CA ASN A 78 18.63 -5.03 -1.17
C ASN A 78 17.56 -5.98 -0.61
N THR A 79 16.42 -6.16 -1.28
CA THR A 79 15.44 -7.21 -0.98
C THR A 79 15.35 -8.20 -2.14
N GLU A 80 14.86 -9.41 -1.87
CA GLU A 80 14.58 -10.41 -2.90
C GLU A 80 13.53 -9.94 -3.94
N CYS A 81 12.72 -8.93 -3.58
CA CYS A 81 11.73 -8.37 -4.49
C CYS A 81 12.33 -7.49 -5.58
N TYR A 82 13.54 -6.93 -5.40
CA TYR A 82 14.15 -6.01 -6.38
C TYR A 82 14.31 -6.68 -7.75
N ASP A 83 14.89 -7.88 -7.79
CA ASP A 83 15.12 -8.64 -9.03
C ASP A 83 14.04 -9.69 -9.30
N CYS A 84 12.95 -9.69 -8.52
CA CYS A 84 11.89 -10.68 -8.67
C CYS A 84 11.08 -10.44 -9.96
N SER A 85 11.01 -11.48 -10.81
CA SER A 85 10.21 -11.49 -12.04
C SER A 85 8.70 -11.39 -11.78
N LYS A 86 8.25 -11.83 -10.60
CA LYS A 86 6.85 -11.77 -10.16
C LYS A 86 6.49 -10.50 -9.39
N PHE A 87 7.38 -9.51 -9.32
CA PHE A 87 7.16 -8.30 -8.55
C PHE A 87 5.85 -7.58 -8.90
N LYS A 88 5.56 -7.37 -10.19
CA LYS A 88 4.31 -6.68 -10.60
C LYS A 88 3.08 -7.48 -10.18
N GLU A 89 3.12 -8.80 -10.39
CA GLU A 89 2.03 -9.69 -10.02
C GLU A 89 1.76 -9.67 -8.50
N CYS A 90 2.83 -9.69 -7.69
CA CYS A 90 2.71 -9.68 -6.24
C CYS A 90 2.39 -8.28 -5.69
N ILE A 91 3.22 -7.28 -5.99
CA ILE A 91 3.11 -5.94 -5.42
C ILE A 91 1.93 -5.17 -6.03
N TYR A 92 1.79 -5.15 -7.36
CA TYR A 92 0.73 -4.37 -8.03
C TYR A 92 -0.56 -5.19 -8.18
N GLY A 93 -0.46 -6.51 -8.38
CA GLY A 93 -1.63 -7.39 -8.42
C GLY A 93 -2.19 -7.61 -7.02
N LYS A 94 -1.50 -8.40 -6.19
CA LYS A 94 -1.98 -8.74 -4.83
C LYS A 94 -1.97 -7.56 -3.87
N GLY A 95 -1.05 -6.61 -4.00
CA GLY A 95 -0.96 -5.47 -3.08
C GLY A 95 -0.10 -5.79 -1.85
N ILE A 96 0.42 -4.72 -1.23
CA ILE A 96 1.19 -4.80 0.01
C ILE A 96 0.25 -4.66 1.20
N CYS A 97 0.34 -5.59 2.15
CA CYS A 97 -0.26 -5.40 3.46
C CYS A 97 0.73 -4.66 4.36
N TYR A 98 0.60 -3.33 4.44
CA TYR A 98 1.49 -2.49 5.25
C TYR A 98 1.40 -2.74 6.76
N VAL A 99 0.31 -3.35 7.24
CA VAL A 99 0.18 -3.83 8.63
C VAL A 99 1.17 -4.97 8.92
N ARG A 100 1.48 -5.79 7.91
CA ARG A 100 2.32 -7.00 8.04
C ARG A 100 3.70 -6.85 7.43
N ALA A 101 3.91 -5.83 6.60
CA ALA A 101 5.23 -5.40 6.18
C ALA A 101 5.99 -4.94 7.44
N LYS A 102 7.06 -5.66 7.77
CA LYS A 102 7.97 -5.36 8.89
C LYS A 102 9.09 -4.40 8.50
#